data_AF-A0A7W5A2H7-F1
#
_entry.id   AF-A0A7W5A2H7-F1
#
_cell.length_a   1.000
_cell.length_b   1.000
_cell.length_c   1.000
_cell.angle_alpha   90.00
_cell.angle_beta   90.00
_cell.angle_gamma   90.00
#
_symmetry.space_group_name_H-M   'P 1'
#
loop_
_entity.id
_entity.type
_entity.pdbx_description
1 polymer ?
#
loop_
_entity_poly.entity_id
_entity_poly.type
_entity_poly.pdbx_seq_one_letter_code
_entity_poly.pdbx_strand_id
1 'polypeptide(L)'
;MRATSRITTREAIRRICELHMIGKVEANRVLTARLAGPGQKVGSAIVYDEHRLAELLARPRCTEQTLDSVRPVIVRLGRDRRFDLSQTWDEQAEVARRNWYVPFFLGTMLDLWGCLDGRRFPLVATIASWVVFGAEGTGHTYDEGASPAANRSTPPRTFQVEPPGDWFAPIKETWLPLEHGPTVTIWGAPTTNSALREVDWLRVDADKQKKQAEYDAWLRSAPHLRDVAQVGLTDVDAVLGAWSRAAPSHPETGRDGAE
;
A
#
# COMPACT_ATOMS: atom_id res chain seq x y z
N MET A 1 -30.38 -31.41 -5.33
CA MET A 1 -30.03 -30.04 -4.88
C MET A 1 -29.90 -30.09 -3.36
N ARG A 2 -28.69 -29.88 -2.80
CA ARG A 2 -28.55 -29.72 -1.33
C ARG A 2 -29.10 -28.34 -0.96
N ALA A 3 -29.94 -28.27 0.07
CA ALA A 3 -30.41 -27.00 0.60
C ALA A 3 -29.20 -26.21 1.12
N THR A 4 -28.97 -25.02 0.57
CA THR A 4 -27.93 -24.11 1.07
C THR A 4 -28.33 -23.65 2.46
N SER A 5 -27.48 -23.91 3.46
CA SER A 5 -27.75 -23.46 4.83
C SER A 5 -27.77 -21.94 4.89
N ARG A 6 -28.76 -21.38 5.58
CA ARG A 6 -29.04 -19.94 5.64
C ARG A 6 -29.02 -19.46 7.07
N ILE A 7 -28.41 -18.31 7.29
CA ILE A 7 -28.32 -17.65 8.60
C ILE A 7 -28.92 -16.24 8.54
N THR A 8 -29.51 -15.78 9.62
CA THR A 8 -30.09 -14.43 9.67
C THR A 8 -29.01 -13.35 9.79
N THR A 9 -29.31 -12.11 9.41
CA THR A 9 -28.40 -10.96 9.64
C THR A 9 -27.92 -10.86 11.09
N ARG A 10 -28.82 -11.07 12.06
CA ARG A 10 -28.48 -10.98 13.50
C ARG A 10 -27.43 -12.02 13.88
N GLU A 11 -27.61 -13.24 13.39
CA GLU A 11 -26.68 -14.34 13.65
C GLU A 11 -25.34 -14.14 12.94
N ALA A 12 -25.37 -13.67 11.68
CA ALA A 12 -24.15 -13.36 10.93
C ALA A 12 -23.33 -12.26 11.62
N ILE A 13 -23.97 -11.17 12.07
CA ILE A 13 -23.32 -10.10 12.85
C ILE A 13 -22.73 -10.66 14.14
N ARG A 14 -23.47 -11.48 14.88
CA ARG A 14 -23.01 -12.09 16.13
C ARG A 14 -21.70 -12.87 15.91
N ARG A 15 -21.67 -13.76 14.91
CA ARG A 15 -20.47 -14.57 14.59
C ARG A 15 -19.27 -13.72 14.17
N ILE A 16 -19.49 -12.69 13.35
CA ILE A 16 -18.41 -11.75 12.95
C ILE A 16 -17.85 -11.03 14.18
N CYS A 17 -18.72 -10.49 15.04
CA CYS A 17 -18.31 -9.80 16.26
C CYS A 17 -17.51 -10.71 17.21
N GLU A 18 -17.94 -11.94 17.40
CA GLU A 18 -17.30 -12.90 18.30
C GLU A 18 -15.91 -13.33 17.81
N LEU A 19 -15.75 -13.58 16.51
CA LEU A 19 -14.49 -14.11 15.99
C LEU A 19 -13.42 -13.02 15.78
N HIS A 20 -13.83 -11.83 15.32
CA HIS A 20 -12.88 -10.76 14.96
C HIS A 20 -12.86 -9.60 15.94
N MET A 21 -13.61 -9.69 17.05
CA MET A 21 -13.66 -8.67 18.11
C MET A 21 -14.02 -7.27 17.60
N ILE A 22 -14.88 -7.18 16.57
CA ILE A 22 -15.33 -5.89 16.00
C ILE A 22 -16.73 -5.51 16.47
N GLY A 23 -17.04 -4.21 16.39
CA GLY A 23 -18.36 -3.70 16.78
C GLY A 23 -19.50 -4.12 15.82
N LYS A 24 -20.73 -4.17 16.34
CA LYS A 24 -21.94 -4.51 15.54
C LYS A 24 -22.11 -3.65 14.28
N VAL A 25 -21.75 -2.37 14.37
CA VAL A 25 -21.83 -1.44 13.23
C VAL A 25 -20.87 -1.85 12.13
N GLU A 26 -19.64 -2.20 12.49
CA GLU A 26 -18.61 -2.64 11.54
C GLU A 26 -18.95 -4.01 10.93
N ALA A 27 -19.41 -4.96 11.75
CA ALA A 27 -19.91 -6.25 11.28
C ALA A 27 -21.09 -6.09 10.30
N ASN A 28 -22.04 -5.19 10.58
CA ASN A 28 -23.11 -4.90 9.63
C ASN A 28 -22.57 -4.30 8.32
N ARG A 29 -21.53 -3.45 8.39
CA ARG A 29 -20.90 -2.86 7.20
C ARG A 29 -20.23 -3.92 6.32
N VAL A 30 -19.57 -4.90 6.91
CA VAL A 30 -19.01 -6.07 6.22
C VAL A 30 -20.09 -6.81 5.42
N LEU A 31 -21.25 -7.03 6.02
CA LEU A 31 -22.39 -7.69 5.35
C LEU A 31 -23.00 -6.80 4.24
N THR A 32 -23.20 -5.51 4.49
CA THR A 32 -23.74 -4.60 3.47
C THR A 32 -22.81 -4.40 2.29
N ALA A 33 -21.50 -4.55 2.49
CA ALA A 33 -20.50 -4.55 1.42
C ALA A 33 -20.39 -5.89 0.69
N ARG A 34 -21.23 -6.87 1.06
CA ARG A 34 -21.33 -8.20 0.45
C ARG A 34 -20.07 -9.04 0.56
N LEU A 35 -19.24 -8.82 1.59
CA LEU A 35 -18.05 -9.67 1.83
C LEU A 35 -18.42 -11.13 2.10
N ALA A 36 -19.57 -11.36 2.73
CA ALA A 36 -20.14 -12.70 2.96
C ALA A 36 -21.10 -13.12 1.83
N GLY A 37 -21.00 -12.51 0.64
CA GLY A 37 -21.95 -12.66 -0.45
C GLY A 37 -23.22 -11.80 -0.29
N PRO A 38 -24.13 -11.86 -1.28
CA PRO A 38 -25.36 -11.07 -1.27
C PRO A 38 -26.34 -11.59 -0.22
N GLY A 39 -26.93 -10.66 0.54
CA GLY A 39 -28.09 -10.97 1.39
C GLY A 39 -29.32 -11.29 0.55
N GLN A 40 -30.01 -12.38 0.90
CA GLN A 40 -31.27 -12.79 0.27
C GLN A 40 -32.44 -12.37 1.14
N LYS A 41 -33.43 -11.69 0.54
CA LYS A 41 -34.65 -11.33 1.26
C LYS A 41 -35.59 -12.53 1.33
N VAL A 42 -35.99 -12.93 2.54
CA VAL A 42 -36.97 -14.00 2.80
C VAL A 42 -38.04 -13.43 3.72
N GLY A 43 -39.19 -13.07 3.14
CA GLY A 43 -40.22 -12.30 3.83
C GLY A 43 -39.72 -10.89 4.22
N SER A 44 -39.75 -10.57 5.51
CA SER A 44 -39.23 -9.32 6.07
C SER A 44 -37.76 -9.40 6.50
N ALA A 45 -37.16 -10.59 6.52
CA ALA A 45 -35.79 -10.81 6.98
C ALA A 45 -34.79 -10.87 5.81
N ILE A 46 -33.53 -10.53 6.11
CA ILE A 46 -32.39 -10.79 5.23
C ILE A 46 -31.64 -12.00 5.81
N VAL A 47 -31.33 -12.95 4.94
CA VAL A 47 -30.53 -14.14 5.26
C VAL A 47 -29.31 -14.22 4.37
N TYR A 48 -28.23 -14.80 4.89
CA TYR A 48 -26.96 -15.00 4.21
C TYR A 48 -26.68 -16.48 4.06
N ASP A 49 -25.88 -16.82 3.06
CA ASP A 49 -25.32 -18.16 2.89
C ASP A 49 -24.32 -18.42 4.02
N GLU A 50 -24.55 -19.48 4.80
CA GLU A 50 -23.69 -19.83 5.92
C GLU A 50 -22.27 -20.21 5.47
N HIS A 51 -22.14 -20.85 4.30
CA HIS A 51 -20.85 -21.25 3.77
C HIS A 51 -20.02 -20.03 3.36
N ARG A 52 -20.64 -19.05 2.69
CA ARG A 52 -19.97 -17.78 2.34
C ARG A 52 -19.54 -16.98 3.55
N LEU A 53 -20.34 -16.98 4.62
CA LEU A 53 -19.90 -16.37 5.86
C LEU A 53 -18.72 -17.13 6.47
N ALA A 54 -18.75 -18.46 6.47
CA ALA A 54 -17.65 -19.27 6.97
C ALA A 54 -16.34 -19.04 6.17
N GLU A 55 -16.43 -18.94 4.84
CA GLU A 55 -15.30 -18.56 3.97
C GLU A 55 -14.72 -17.20 4.35
N LEU A 56 -15.57 -16.19 4.56
CA LEU A 56 -15.13 -14.86 4.99
C LEU A 56 -14.40 -14.90 6.35
N LEU A 57 -14.97 -15.62 7.32
CA LEU A 57 -14.42 -15.76 8.67
C LEU A 57 -13.12 -16.58 8.69
N ALA A 58 -12.93 -17.47 7.71
CA ALA A 58 -11.72 -18.26 7.55
C ALA A 58 -10.60 -17.52 6.81
N ARG A 59 -10.83 -16.30 6.29
CA ARG A 59 -9.80 -15.53 5.60
C ARG A 59 -8.59 -15.30 6.52
N PRO A 60 -7.37 -15.57 6.06
CA PRO A 60 -6.18 -15.42 6.88
C PRO A 60 -5.90 -13.95 7.20
N ARG A 61 -5.23 -13.74 8.34
CA ARG A 61 -4.63 -12.45 8.65
C ARG A 61 -3.46 -12.21 7.71
N CYS A 62 -3.37 -11.01 7.13
CA CYS A 62 -2.22 -10.59 6.35
C CYS A 62 -0.98 -10.52 7.26
N THR A 63 0.14 -11.09 6.80
CA THR A 63 1.37 -11.10 7.58
C THR A 63 2.04 -9.72 7.53
N GLU A 64 2.74 -9.35 8.60
CA GLU A 64 3.54 -8.11 8.61
C GLU A 64 4.59 -8.13 7.50
N GLN A 65 5.22 -9.29 7.23
CA GLN A 65 6.19 -9.46 6.14
C GLN A 65 5.57 -9.13 4.76
N THR A 66 4.34 -9.58 4.49
CA THR A 66 3.64 -9.24 3.24
C THR A 66 3.34 -7.74 3.17
N LEU A 67 2.97 -7.11 4.29
CA LEU A 67 2.71 -5.68 4.32
C LEU A 67 4.00 -4.85 4.24
N ASP A 68 5.11 -5.33 4.77
CA ASP A 68 6.42 -4.70 4.70
C ASP A 68 7.03 -4.76 3.30
N SER A 69 6.68 -5.80 2.52
CA SER A 69 7.09 -5.91 1.11
C SER A 69 6.23 -5.04 0.19
N VAL A 70 4.92 -4.94 0.45
CA VAL A 70 3.99 -4.11 -0.34
C VAL A 70 4.05 -2.63 0.05
N ARG A 71 4.16 -2.33 1.35
CA ARG A 71 4.10 -1.00 1.96
C ARG A 71 2.91 -0.15 1.51
N PRO A 72 1.67 -0.63 1.67
CA PRO A 72 0.51 0.05 1.12
C PRO A 72 0.15 1.35 1.84
N VAL A 73 -0.42 2.29 1.07
CA VAL A 73 -1.33 3.32 1.58
C VAL A 73 -2.67 2.64 1.84
N ILE A 74 -3.09 2.62 3.10
CA ILE A 74 -4.32 1.98 3.54
C ILE A 74 -5.36 3.05 3.82
N VAL A 75 -6.52 2.92 3.17
CA VAL A 75 -7.70 3.74 3.42
C VAL A 75 -8.80 2.91 4.07
N ARG A 76 -9.32 3.37 5.21
CA ARG A 76 -10.42 2.72 5.93
C ARG A 76 -11.72 3.34 5.45
N LEU A 77 -12.51 2.57 4.73
CA LEU A 77 -13.82 3.02 4.31
C LEU A 77 -14.65 3.24 5.57
N GLY A 78 -15.12 4.47 5.78
CA GLY A 78 -15.92 4.87 6.94
C GLY A 78 -17.43 4.73 6.70
N ARG A 79 -18.24 5.13 7.69
CA ARG A 79 -19.72 5.06 7.65
C ARG A 79 -20.31 5.70 6.39
N ASP A 80 -19.74 6.81 5.94
CA ASP A 80 -20.29 7.62 4.85
C ASP A 80 -19.91 7.11 3.45
N ARG A 81 -19.11 6.04 3.40
CA ARG A 81 -18.67 5.40 2.15
C ARG A 81 -19.33 4.04 2.02
N ARG A 82 -20.43 4.00 1.27
CA ARG A 82 -21.06 2.76 0.86
C ARG A 82 -20.21 2.13 -0.24
N PHE A 83 -19.83 0.88 -0.03
CA PHE A 83 -18.99 0.10 -0.94
C PHE A 83 -19.67 -1.24 -1.14
N ASP A 84 -19.77 -1.71 -2.38
CA ASP A 84 -20.43 -2.99 -2.72
C ASP A 84 -19.52 -3.79 -3.66
N LEU A 85 -19.10 -4.97 -3.21
CA LEU A 85 -18.20 -5.86 -3.98
C LEU A 85 -18.81 -6.41 -5.28
N SER A 86 -20.12 -6.27 -5.49
CA SER A 86 -20.77 -6.63 -6.75
C SER A 86 -20.65 -5.56 -7.84
N GLN A 87 -20.18 -4.36 -7.50
CA GLN A 87 -19.93 -3.29 -8.46
C GLN A 87 -18.70 -3.58 -9.32
N THR A 88 -18.62 -2.92 -10.47
CA THR A 88 -17.43 -2.92 -11.34
C THR A 88 -16.22 -2.31 -10.62
N TRP A 89 -15.01 -2.59 -11.13
CA TRP A 89 -13.80 -2.02 -10.56
C TRP A 89 -13.83 -0.48 -10.58
N ASP A 90 -14.29 0.14 -11.66
CA ASP A 90 -14.38 1.61 -11.79
C ASP A 90 -15.32 2.21 -10.74
N GLU A 91 -16.50 1.61 -10.53
CA GLU A 91 -17.45 2.05 -9.50
C GLU A 91 -16.87 1.92 -8.08
N GLN A 92 -16.15 0.84 -7.81
CA GLN A 92 -15.44 0.64 -6.53
C GLN A 92 -14.30 1.66 -6.36
N ALA A 93 -13.55 1.93 -7.42
CA ALA A 93 -12.47 2.90 -7.46
C ALA A 93 -12.99 4.31 -7.14
N GLU A 94 -14.15 4.71 -7.65
CA GLU A 94 -14.76 6.00 -7.33
C GLU A 94 -15.01 6.20 -5.83
N VAL A 95 -15.44 5.15 -5.14
CA VAL A 95 -15.65 5.18 -3.68
C VAL A 95 -14.31 5.22 -2.93
N ALA A 96 -13.33 4.43 -3.40
CA ALA A 96 -12.05 4.26 -2.74
C ALA A 96 -11.08 5.43 -2.97
N ARG A 97 -11.24 6.22 -4.04
CA ARG A 97 -10.24 7.23 -4.43
C ARG A 97 -10.49 8.64 -3.90
N ARG A 98 -11.75 9.04 -3.71
CA ARG A 98 -12.11 10.46 -3.47
C ARG A 98 -12.00 10.88 -2.01
N ASN A 99 -11.82 12.18 -1.76
CA ASN A 99 -12.13 12.87 -0.51
C ASN A 99 -11.45 12.34 0.77
N TRP A 100 -10.17 12.00 0.68
CA TRP A 100 -9.38 11.54 1.81
C TRP A 100 -8.68 12.68 2.51
N TYR A 101 -9.03 12.90 3.77
CA TYR A 101 -8.24 13.79 4.59
C TYR A 101 -7.02 13.06 5.14
N VAL A 102 -5.88 13.34 4.53
CA VAL A 102 -4.58 12.77 4.86
C VAL A 102 -3.92 13.60 5.97
N PRO A 103 -3.36 12.98 7.03
CA PRO A 103 -2.54 13.70 8.02
C PRO A 103 -1.41 14.50 7.37
N PHE A 104 -1.05 15.66 7.92
CA PHE A 104 -0.11 16.60 7.29
C PHE A 104 1.21 15.95 6.83
N PHE A 105 1.93 15.29 7.74
CA PHE A 105 3.19 14.61 7.42
C PHE A 105 3.01 13.53 6.35
N LEU A 106 1.88 12.83 6.37
CA LEU A 106 1.55 11.84 5.37
C LEU A 106 1.28 12.47 4.00
N GLY A 107 0.63 13.63 3.99
CA GLY A 107 0.43 14.45 2.80
C GLY A 107 1.76 14.90 2.21
N THR A 108 2.68 15.41 3.03
CA THR A 108 4.03 15.78 2.59
C THR A 108 4.77 14.59 2.00
N MET A 109 4.71 13.41 2.64
CA MET A 109 5.34 12.20 2.07
C MET A 109 4.72 11.80 0.73
N LEU A 110 3.39 11.86 0.59
CA LEU A 110 2.74 11.56 -0.68
C LEU A 110 3.11 12.58 -1.77
N ASP A 111 3.24 13.86 -1.42
CA ASP A 111 3.70 14.90 -2.35
C ASP A 111 5.14 14.66 -2.79
N LEU A 112 6.01 14.23 -1.86
CA LEU A 112 7.41 13.88 -2.13
C LEU A 112 7.57 12.56 -2.88
N TRP A 113 6.72 11.55 -2.60
CA TRP A 113 6.83 10.20 -3.16
C TRP A 113 6.10 10.04 -4.50
N GLY A 114 4.99 10.75 -4.73
CA GLY A 114 3.96 10.28 -5.66
C GLY A 114 3.51 11.23 -6.77
N CYS A 115 4.04 12.45 -6.90
CA CYS A 115 3.62 13.33 -8.01
C CYS A 115 4.73 14.06 -8.78
N LEU A 116 5.99 14.05 -8.30
CA LEU A 116 7.06 14.77 -9.01
C LEU A 116 7.79 13.93 -10.08
N ASP A 117 7.71 12.59 -10.04
CA ASP A 117 8.46 11.70 -10.96
C ASP A 117 7.68 10.45 -11.47
N GLY A 118 6.34 10.45 -11.43
CA GLY A 118 5.53 9.35 -12.02
C GLY A 118 5.58 8.00 -11.27
N ARG A 119 5.97 8.00 -9.99
CA ARG A 119 6.03 6.79 -9.17
C ARG A 119 4.64 6.32 -8.73
N ARG A 120 4.39 5.02 -8.84
CA ARG A 120 3.15 4.35 -8.41
C ARG A 120 3.25 3.90 -6.95
N PHE A 121 2.13 3.83 -6.24
CA PHE A 121 2.08 3.30 -4.88
C PHE A 121 0.87 2.36 -4.67
N PRO A 122 1.02 1.28 -3.89
CA PRO A 122 -0.11 0.39 -3.58
C PRO A 122 -1.16 1.10 -2.71
N LEU A 123 -2.38 1.23 -3.20
CA LEU A 123 -3.54 1.72 -2.44
C LEU A 123 -4.44 0.54 -2.07
N VAL A 124 -4.75 0.40 -0.79
CA VAL A 124 -5.62 -0.67 -0.26
C VAL A 124 -6.78 -0.07 0.50
N ALA A 125 -8.01 -0.40 0.12
CA ALA A 125 -9.19 -0.03 0.90
C ALA A 125 -9.65 -1.18 1.79
N THR A 126 -10.07 -0.83 3.01
CA THR A 126 -10.55 -1.81 4.00
C THR A 126 -11.92 -1.46 4.59
N ILE A 127 -12.67 -2.48 4.97
CA ILE A 127 -13.86 -2.39 5.84
C ILE A 127 -13.61 -3.30 7.02
N ALA A 128 -13.61 -2.74 8.24
CA ALA A 128 -13.35 -3.51 9.46
C ALA A 128 -12.07 -4.36 9.35
N SER A 129 -11.04 -3.78 8.72
CA SER A 129 -9.74 -4.40 8.43
C SER A 129 -9.72 -5.50 7.36
N TRP A 130 -10.85 -5.99 6.83
CA TRP A 130 -10.82 -6.81 5.61
C TRP A 130 -10.43 -5.97 4.40
N VAL A 131 -9.55 -6.51 3.57
CA VAL A 131 -9.24 -5.94 2.25
C VAL A 131 -10.47 -6.08 1.36
N VAL A 132 -10.91 -4.96 0.79
CA VAL A 132 -12.08 -4.91 -0.12
C VAL A 132 -11.76 -4.34 -1.49
N PHE A 133 -10.62 -3.65 -1.62
CA PHE A 133 -10.19 -3.04 -2.87
C PHE A 133 -8.67 -2.86 -2.87
N GLY A 134 -8.08 -2.98 -4.05
CA GLY A 134 -6.68 -2.69 -4.32
C GLY A 134 -6.57 -1.89 -5.61
N ALA A 135 -5.62 -0.97 -5.67
CA ALA A 135 -5.30 -0.19 -6.86
C ALA A 135 -3.85 0.30 -6.84
N GLU A 136 -3.31 0.59 -8.01
CA GLU A 136 -2.11 1.41 -8.16
C GLU A 136 -2.50 2.88 -8.04
N GLY A 137 -2.03 3.57 -7.00
CA GLY A 137 -2.09 5.03 -6.93
C GLY A 137 -1.05 5.63 -7.87
N THR A 138 -1.51 6.40 -8.86
CA THR A 138 -0.65 7.05 -9.87
C THR A 138 -0.43 8.54 -9.60
N GLY A 139 -1.15 9.08 -8.62
CA GLY A 139 -1.05 10.47 -8.20
C GLY A 139 -2.21 10.86 -7.29
N HIS A 140 -2.31 12.14 -6.98
CA HIS A 140 -3.45 12.71 -6.27
C HIS A 140 -3.69 14.17 -6.64
N THR A 141 -4.92 14.61 -6.47
CA THR A 141 -5.30 16.02 -6.54
C THR A 141 -5.90 16.45 -5.20
N TYR A 142 -5.90 17.75 -4.94
CA TYR A 142 -6.67 18.33 -3.86
C TYR A 142 -8.07 18.68 -4.35
N ASP A 143 -9.09 18.38 -3.55
CA ASP A 143 -10.45 18.87 -3.80
C ASP A 143 -10.61 20.26 -3.17
N GLU A 144 -10.17 21.28 -3.91
CA GLU A 144 -10.19 22.68 -3.46
C GLU A 144 -11.61 23.24 -3.25
N GLY A 145 -12.63 22.59 -3.82
CA GLY A 145 -14.03 22.95 -3.64
C GLY A 145 -14.68 22.34 -2.39
N ALA A 146 -13.99 21.44 -1.69
CA ALA A 146 -14.53 20.79 -0.50
C ALA A 146 -14.47 21.74 0.71
N SER A 147 -15.60 21.85 1.43
CA SER A 147 -15.65 22.59 2.69
C SER A 147 -14.55 22.12 3.64
N PRO A 148 -13.73 23.01 4.20
CA PRO A 148 -12.72 22.65 5.19
C PRO A 148 -13.40 21.92 6.35
N ALA A 149 -12.93 20.72 6.68
CA ALA A 149 -13.34 20.07 7.92
C ALA A 149 -12.87 20.96 9.09
N ALA A 150 -13.71 21.10 10.13
CA ALA A 150 -13.54 22.06 11.22
C ALA A 150 -12.17 22.07 11.93
N ASN A 151 -11.34 21.03 11.74
CA ASN A 151 -10.01 20.87 12.33
C ASN A 151 -8.92 20.47 11.31
N ARG A 152 -9.10 20.77 10.02
CA ARG A 152 -8.14 20.40 8.97
C ARG A 152 -7.88 21.59 8.05
N SER A 153 -6.63 22.05 8.02
CA SER A 153 -6.18 23.16 7.18
C SER A 153 -5.96 22.77 5.72
N THR A 154 -5.86 21.47 5.43
CA THR A 154 -5.62 20.97 4.07
C THR A 154 -6.91 20.39 3.48
N PRO A 155 -7.27 20.74 2.23
CA PRO A 155 -8.38 20.11 1.52
C PRO A 155 -8.16 18.59 1.39
N PRO A 156 -9.24 17.81 1.29
CA PRO A 156 -9.12 16.37 1.14
C PRO A 156 -8.53 16.03 -0.24
N ARG A 157 -7.85 14.89 -0.32
CA ARG A 157 -7.21 14.40 -1.53
C ARG A 157 -8.08 13.41 -2.28
N THR A 158 -8.01 13.47 -3.60
CA THR A 158 -8.53 12.44 -4.49
C THR A 158 -7.37 11.74 -5.16
N PHE A 159 -7.25 10.44 -4.95
CA PHE A 159 -6.24 9.62 -5.59
C PHE A 159 -6.60 9.38 -7.06
N GLN A 160 -5.59 9.43 -7.92
CA GLN A 160 -5.65 8.86 -9.26
C GLN A 160 -5.25 7.40 -9.14
N VAL A 161 -6.06 6.51 -9.72
CA VAL A 161 -5.92 5.07 -9.49
C VAL A 161 -6.05 4.29 -10.79
N GLU A 162 -5.26 3.24 -10.89
CA GLU A 162 -5.30 2.21 -11.93
C GLU A 162 -5.51 0.82 -11.29
N PRO A 163 -5.91 -0.20 -12.05
CA PRO A 163 -6.02 -1.57 -11.54
C PRO A 163 -4.73 -2.02 -10.85
N PRO A 164 -4.84 -2.85 -9.78
CA PRO A 164 -3.69 -3.25 -9.00
C PRO A 164 -2.77 -4.20 -9.79
N GLY A 165 -1.46 -4.09 -9.57
CA GLY A 165 -0.48 -5.07 -10.06
C GLY A 165 -0.42 -6.35 -9.21
N ASP A 166 0.60 -7.17 -9.49
CA ASP A 166 0.78 -8.51 -8.89
C ASP A 166 0.93 -8.50 -7.36
N TRP A 167 1.36 -7.38 -6.78
CA TRP A 167 1.49 -7.21 -5.32
C TRP A 167 0.18 -7.39 -4.57
N PHE A 168 -0.98 -7.23 -5.24
CA PHE A 168 -2.28 -7.31 -4.60
C PHE A 168 -2.74 -8.75 -4.37
N ALA A 169 -2.31 -9.69 -5.22
CA ALA A 169 -2.68 -11.09 -5.13
C ALA A 169 -2.48 -11.69 -3.71
N PRO A 170 -1.33 -11.51 -3.03
CA PRO A 170 -1.12 -12.06 -1.69
C PRO A 170 -1.95 -11.40 -0.58
N ILE A 171 -2.58 -10.24 -0.81
CA ILE A 171 -3.34 -9.52 0.23
C ILE A 171 -4.85 -9.46 -0.02
N LYS A 172 -5.31 -9.68 -1.25
CA LYS A 172 -6.70 -9.48 -1.69
C LYS A 172 -7.74 -10.16 -0.80
N GLU A 173 -7.49 -11.40 -0.40
CA GLU A 173 -8.40 -12.24 0.37
C GLU A 173 -7.99 -12.33 1.85
N THR A 174 -7.43 -11.25 2.39
CA THR A 174 -6.94 -11.19 3.78
C THR A 174 -7.67 -10.13 4.60
N TRP A 175 -7.44 -10.17 5.90
CA TRP A 175 -7.69 -9.02 6.78
C TRP A 175 -6.39 -8.50 7.35
N LEU A 176 -6.28 -7.18 7.46
CA LEU A 176 -5.06 -6.49 7.86
C LEU A 176 -4.93 -6.43 9.39
N PRO A 177 -3.70 -6.49 9.93
CA PRO A 177 -3.38 -6.35 11.35
C PRO A 177 -3.54 -4.91 11.86
N LEU A 178 -4.66 -4.25 11.54
CA LEU A 178 -4.89 -2.85 11.87
C LEU A 178 -5.70 -2.74 13.16
N GLU A 179 -5.12 -2.09 14.15
CA GLU A 179 -5.84 -1.63 15.34
C GLU A 179 -6.82 -0.48 14.99
N HIS A 180 -7.51 0.04 16.00
CA HIS A 180 -8.19 1.33 15.86
C HIS A 180 -7.17 2.42 15.49
N GLY A 181 -7.51 3.24 14.52
CA GLY A 181 -6.50 4.09 13.88
C GLY A 181 -7.10 5.01 12.83
N PRO A 182 -6.29 5.92 12.27
CA PRO A 182 -6.76 6.95 11.36
C PRO A 182 -7.38 6.36 10.10
N THR A 183 -8.21 7.16 9.45
CA THR A 183 -8.89 6.77 8.20
C THR A 183 -7.92 6.53 7.05
N VAL A 184 -6.73 7.14 7.09
CA VAL A 184 -5.64 6.92 6.13
C VAL A 184 -4.37 6.60 6.91
N THR A 185 -3.68 5.53 6.53
CA THR A 185 -2.43 5.05 7.15
C THR A 185 -1.44 4.65 6.05
N ILE A 186 -0.14 4.89 6.22
CA ILE A 186 0.89 4.20 5.44
C ILE A 186 1.48 3.10 6.32
N TRP A 187 1.46 1.87 5.82
CA TRP A 187 2.12 0.77 6.51
C TRP A 187 3.63 1.02 6.56
N GLY A 188 4.22 0.83 7.74
CA GLY A 188 5.66 1.08 7.97
C GLY A 188 6.05 2.56 8.11
N ALA A 189 5.10 3.50 8.09
CA ALA A 189 5.40 4.89 8.42
C ALA A 189 5.62 5.07 9.93
N PRO A 190 6.57 5.91 10.36
CA PRO A 190 6.74 6.21 11.78
C PRO A 190 5.47 6.89 12.30
N THR A 191 4.79 6.24 13.26
CA THR A 191 3.65 6.85 13.95
C THR A 191 4.15 7.76 15.05
N THR A 192 3.45 8.88 15.28
CA THR A 192 3.83 9.97 16.19
C THR A 192 4.03 9.57 17.66
N ASN A 193 3.73 8.32 18.04
CA ASN A 193 3.82 7.80 19.40
C ASN A 193 4.77 6.62 19.58
N SER A 194 5.40 6.10 18.52
CA SER A 194 6.52 5.19 18.68
C SER A 194 7.79 6.02 18.79
N ALA A 195 8.51 5.91 19.92
CA ALA A 195 9.89 6.38 20.00
C ALA A 195 10.60 5.99 18.71
N LEU A 196 11.29 6.96 18.10
CA LEU A 196 12.10 6.81 16.89
C LEU A 196 13.00 5.58 17.04
N ARG A 197 12.49 4.38 16.71
CA ARG A 197 13.33 3.29 16.27
C ARG A 197 14.03 3.89 15.07
N GLU A 198 15.34 4.04 15.19
CA GLU A 198 16.21 4.48 14.11
C GLU A 198 15.89 3.61 12.89
N VAL A 199 15.14 4.18 11.93
CA VAL A 199 14.54 3.38 10.86
C VAL A 199 15.47 3.35 9.67
N ASP A 200 15.77 2.13 9.24
CA ASP A 200 16.73 1.76 8.18
C ASP A 200 16.40 2.30 6.77
N TRP A 201 15.25 2.97 6.56
CA TRP A 201 14.85 3.49 5.23
C TRP A 201 15.64 4.73 4.79
N LEU A 202 16.15 5.54 5.71
CA LEU A 202 17.08 6.63 5.37
C LEU A 202 18.45 6.09 4.96
N ARG A 203 18.90 4.97 5.53
CA ARG A 203 20.21 4.37 5.19
C ARG A 203 20.20 3.65 3.86
N VAL A 204 19.16 2.87 3.55
CA VAL A 204 19.13 2.12 2.28
C VAL A 204 19.07 3.06 1.06
N ASP A 205 18.36 4.19 1.17
CA ASP A 205 18.36 5.21 0.11
C ASP A 205 19.57 6.14 0.16
N ALA A 206 20.10 6.50 1.34
CA ALA A 206 21.34 7.28 1.42
C ALA A 206 22.55 6.49 0.92
N ASP A 207 22.63 5.18 1.17
CA ASP A 207 23.72 4.33 0.67
C ASP A 207 23.59 4.08 -0.84
N LYS A 208 22.36 3.99 -1.38
CA LYS A 208 22.14 3.94 -2.83
C LYS A 208 22.45 5.27 -3.50
N GLN A 209 22.04 6.39 -2.91
CA GLN A 209 22.34 7.74 -3.41
C GLN A 209 23.83 8.06 -3.29
N LYS A 210 24.49 7.62 -2.21
CA LYS A 210 25.93 7.73 -2.03
C LYS A 210 26.68 6.88 -3.06
N LYS A 211 26.28 5.62 -3.27
CA LYS A 211 26.87 4.77 -4.33
C LYS A 211 26.66 5.35 -5.72
N GLN A 212 25.49 5.92 -6.00
CA GLN A 212 25.21 6.58 -7.27
C GLN A 212 26.05 7.86 -7.44
N ALA A 213 26.17 8.68 -6.39
CA ALA A 213 26.99 9.89 -6.41
C ALA A 213 28.48 9.58 -6.53
N GLU A 214 28.97 8.53 -5.86
CA GLU A 214 30.35 8.02 -5.98
C GLU A 214 30.61 7.46 -7.38
N TYR A 215 29.66 6.72 -7.95
CA TYR A 215 29.73 6.22 -9.32
C TYR A 215 29.73 7.36 -10.35
N ASP A 216 28.88 8.37 -10.17
CA ASP A 216 28.82 9.54 -11.05
C ASP A 216 30.04 10.46 -10.88
N ALA A 217 30.63 10.51 -9.68
CA ALA A 217 31.89 11.21 -9.43
C ALA A 217 33.07 10.47 -10.07
N TRP A 218 33.07 9.13 -10.02
CA TRP A 218 34.05 8.27 -10.67
C TRP A 218 33.98 8.36 -12.21
N LEU A 219 32.77 8.33 -12.78
CA LEU A 219 32.56 8.57 -14.22
C LEU A 219 33.02 9.97 -14.67
N ARG A 220 32.95 10.96 -13.77
CA ARG A 220 33.45 12.31 -14.02
C ARG A 220 34.98 12.42 -13.89
N SER A 221 35.62 11.61 -13.04
CA SER A 221 37.07 11.62 -12.86
C SER A 221 37.83 10.77 -13.90
N ALA A 222 37.14 9.89 -14.62
CA ALA A 222 37.69 9.09 -15.73
C ALA A 222 36.99 9.40 -17.07
N PRO A 223 37.25 10.57 -17.69
CA PRO A 223 36.53 11.05 -18.87
C PRO A 223 36.62 10.16 -20.11
N HIS A 224 37.61 9.26 -20.20
CA HIS A 224 37.76 8.29 -21.29
C HIS A 224 36.82 7.08 -21.16
N LEU A 225 36.16 6.88 -20.00
CA LEU A 225 35.14 5.84 -19.79
C LEU A 225 33.72 6.34 -20.08
N ARG A 226 33.53 7.65 -20.21
CA ARG A 226 32.24 8.27 -20.58
C ARG A 226 31.78 7.82 -21.97
N ASP A 227 32.70 7.72 -22.92
CA ASP A 227 32.40 7.30 -24.29
C ASP A 227 31.98 5.81 -24.36
N VAL A 228 32.43 4.98 -23.41
CA VAL A 228 32.03 3.56 -23.30
C VAL A 228 30.65 3.41 -22.65
N ALA A 229 30.28 4.30 -21.73
CA ALA A 229 28.96 4.28 -21.09
C ALA A 229 27.84 4.86 -21.99
N GLN A 230 28.20 5.69 -22.98
CA GLN A 230 27.25 6.33 -23.90
C GLN A 230 26.90 5.48 -25.13
N VAL A 231 27.76 4.52 -25.50
CA VAL A 231 27.48 3.53 -26.53
C VAL A 231 26.94 2.27 -25.84
N GLY A 232 25.64 2.00 -25.98
CA GLY A 232 24.97 0.87 -25.32
C GLY A 232 25.79 -0.43 -25.37
N LEU A 233 26.17 -0.91 -24.19
CA LEU A 233 27.02 -2.09 -23.95
C LEU A 233 26.45 -3.34 -24.64
N THR A 234 27.10 -3.78 -25.72
CA THR A 234 26.84 -5.10 -26.33
C THR A 234 28.11 -5.92 -26.61
N ASP A 235 29.31 -5.39 -26.35
CA ASP A 235 30.56 -6.13 -26.55
C ASP A 235 31.45 -6.10 -25.29
N VAL A 236 31.60 -7.26 -24.67
CA VAL A 236 32.30 -7.48 -23.39
C VAL A 236 33.83 -7.40 -23.57
N ASP A 237 34.35 -7.78 -24.74
CA ASP A 237 35.79 -7.82 -24.98
C ASP A 237 36.36 -6.40 -25.19
N ALA A 238 35.56 -5.51 -25.78
CA ALA A 238 35.88 -4.09 -25.88
C ALA A 238 35.97 -3.38 -24.50
N VAL A 239 35.08 -3.76 -23.57
CA VAL A 239 35.05 -3.23 -22.19
C VAL A 239 36.29 -3.69 -21.42
N LEU A 240 36.63 -4.98 -21.50
CA LEU A 240 37.81 -5.53 -20.82
C LEU A 240 39.13 -5.00 -21.39
N GLY A 241 39.19 -4.75 -22.71
CA GLY A 241 40.35 -4.15 -23.37
C GLY A 241 40.58 -2.67 -23.09
N ALA A 242 39.52 -1.92 -22.71
CA ALA A 242 39.63 -0.53 -22.25
C ALA A 242 40.00 -0.47 -20.76
N TRP A 243 39.45 -1.39 -19.96
CA TRP A 243 39.73 -1.50 -18.51
C TRP A 243 41.20 -1.79 -18.22
N SER A 244 41.83 -2.68 -18.99
CA SER A 244 43.23 -3.09 -18.78
C SER A 244 44.26 -2.01 -19.14
N ARG A 245 43.92 -1.04 -19.97
CA ARG A 245 44.86 0.01 -20.45
C ARG A 245 44.84 1.29 -19.63
N ALA A 246 43.83 1.52 -18.78
CA ALA A 246 43.64 2.80 -18.10
C ALA A 246 43.27 2.72 -16.60
N ALA A 247 43.21 1.53 -16.00
CA ALA A 247 42.92 1.41 -14.57
C ALA A 247 44.06 2.03 -13.73
N PRO A 248 43.79 3.02 -12.85
CA PRO A 248 44.76 3.45 -11.86
C PRO A 248 45.03 2.31 -10.88
N SER A 249 46.26 2.22 -10.37
CA SER A 249 46.61 1.27 -9.32
C SER A 249 45.67 1.44 -8.12
N HIS A 250 45.07 0.31 -7.70
CA HIS A 250 44.13 0.25 -6.59
C HIS A 250 44.78 0.86 -5.33
N PRO A 251 44.09 1.73 -4.57
CA PRO A 251 44.66 2.23 -3.32
C PRO A 251 44.79 1.05 -2.36
N GLU A 252 46.01 0.80 -1.89
CA GLU A 252 46.28 -0.14 -0.82
C GLU A 252 45.48 0.30 0.41
N THR A 253 44.54 -0.54 0.83
CA THR A 253 43.86 -0.38 2.11
C THR A 253 44.92 -0.53 3.21
N GLY A 254 45.36 0.60 3.74
CA GLY A 254 46.24 0.67 4.91
C GLY A 254 45.60 -0.04 6.11
N ARG A 255 46.02 -1.28 6.31
CA ARG A 255 46.07 -1.96 7.60
C ARG A 255 47.38 -2.73 7.60
N ASP A 256 48.39 -2.12 8.19
CA ASP A 256 49.38 -2.81 9.00
C ASP A 256 49.85 -1.83 10.07
N GLY A 257 49.68 -2.23 11.33
CA GLY A 257 50.32 -1.60 12.47
C GLY A 257 51.46 -2.48 12.96
N ALA A 258 52.64 -1.87 13.13
CA ALA A 258 53.80 -2.24 13.95
C ALA A 258 54.92 -1.27 13.50
N GLU A 259 55.62 -0.50 14.33
CA GLU A 259 56.02 -0.61 15.74
C GLU A 259 55.72 0.67 16.54
#